data_AF-A0A0L8HT66-F1
#
_entry.id   AF-A0A0L8HT66-F1
#
_cell.length_a   1.000
_cell.length_b   1.000
_cell.length_c   1.000
_cell.angle_alpha   90.00
_cell.angle_beta   90.00
_cell.angle_gamma   90.00
#
_symmetry.space_group_name_H-M   'P 1'
#
loop_
_entity.id
_entity.type
_entity.pdbx_description
1 polymer ?
#
loop_
_entity_poly.entity_id
_entity_poly.type
_entity_poly.pdbx_seq_one_letter_code
_entity_poly.pdbx_strand_id
1 'polypeptide(L)'
;MAKKQQHKDWFVDNNLVISQLLKKKHALHEKLLGECPTNLTAIKEYRASSQLELRRLQYNLLRVVYGPTTSSFVPIRSEDNTAVIKESEKILKCWQEHFTDLFDNPSSVDQA
;
A
#
# COMPACT_ATOMS: atom_id res chain seq x y z
N MET A 1 38.52 -10.37 -15.62
CA MET A 1 37.59 -9.41 -16.24
C MET A 1 36.44 -9.19 -15.27
N ALA A 2 36.34 -7.99 -14.67
CA ALA A 2 35.31 -7.69 -13.69
C ALA A 2 33.95 -7.58 -14.41
N LYS A 3 33.02 -8.49 -14.10
CA LYS A 3 31.62 -8.37 -14.54
C LYS A 3 31.07 -7.12 -13.88
N LYS A 4 30.89 -6.05 -14.66
CA LYS A 4 30.16 -4.86 -14.25
C LYS A 4 28.70 -5.30 -14.09
N GLN A 5 28.35 -5.75 -12.89
CA GLN A 5 26.97 -6.02 -12.54
C GLN A 5 26.27 -4.67 -12.61
N GLN A 6 25.60 -4.40 -13.74
CA GLN A 6 24.69 -3.28 -13.81
C GLN A 6 23.63 -3.55 -12.75
N HIS A 7 23.77 -2.90 -11.61
CA HIS A 7 22.71 -2.84 -10.61
C HIS A 7 21.58 -2.07 -11.28
N LYS A 8 20.66 -2.80 -11.91
CA LYS A 8 19.29 -2.32 -12.06
C LYS A 8 18.75 -2.20 -10.65
N ASP A 9 19.00 -1.04 -10.05
CA ASP A 9 18.34 -0.70 -8.81
C ASP A 9 16.88 -0.39 -9.12
N TRP A 10 16.03 -0.59 -8.11
CA TRP A 10 14.60 -0.40 -8.23
C TRP A 10 14.24 1.05 -8.65
N PHE A 11 15.08 2.04 -8.35
CA PHE A 11 14.84 3.42 -8.76
C PHE A 11 14.95 3.57 -10.27
N VAL A 12 15.96 2.96 -10.91
CA VAL A 12 16.10 2.98 -12.38
C VAL A 12 14.87 2.40 -13.07
N ASP A 13 14.35 1.28 -12.58
CA ASP A 13 13.18 0.61 -13.18
C ASP A 13 11.88 1.42 -13.01
N ASN A 14 11.75 2.20 -11.93
CA ASN A 14 10.53 2.98 -11.63
C ASN A 14 10.64 4.47 -11.97
N ASN A 15 11.81 4.94 -12.40
CA ASN A 15 12.11 6.36 -12.62
C ASN A 15 11.13 7.03 -13.61
N LEU A 16 10.78 6.31 -14.68
CA LEU A 16 9.86 6.81 -15.71
C LEU A 16 8.47 7.09 -15.13
N VAL A 17 7.92 6.14 -14.38
CA VAL A 17 6.59 6.26 -13.77
C VAL A 17 6.57 7.38 -12.73
N ILE A 18 7.60 7.45 -11.87
CA ILE A 18 7.74 8.51 -10.86
C ILE A 18 7.79 9.89 -11.54
N SER A 19 8.61 10.03 -12.58
CA SER A 19 8.75 11.30 -13.32
C SER A 19 7.43 11.75 -13.97
N GLN A 20 6.66 10.81 -14.54
CA GLN A 20 5.35 11.12 -15.13
C GLN A 20 4.33 11.59 -14.09
N LEU A 21 4.27 10.94 -12.93
CA LEU A 21 3.40 11.34 -11.81
C LEU A 21 3.76 12.73 -11.31
N LEU A 22 5.05 13.03 -11.13
CA LEU A 22 5.50 14.33 -10.67
C LEU A 22 5.17 15.45 -11.66
N LYS A 23 5.38 15.23 -12.97
CA LYS A 23 5.04 16.20 -14.03
C LYS A 23 3.54 16.51 -14.05
N LYS A 24 2.69 15.49 -14.01
CA LYS A 24 1.23 15.64 -14.01
C LYS A 24 0.75 16.37 -12.73
N LYS A 25 1.29 16.01 -11.56
CA LYS A 25 1.01 16.73 -10.30
C LYS A 25 1.37 18.21 -10.38
N HIS A 26 2.55 18.53 -10.92
CA HIS A 26 2.99 19.92 -11.07
C HIS A 26 2.09 20.70 -12.03
N ALA A 27 1.74 20.14 -13.19
CA ALA A 27 0.84 20.78 -14.15
C ALA A 27 -0.55 21.10 -13.56
N LEU A 28 -1.09 20.22 -12.70
CA LEU A 28 -2.35 20.47 -12.02
C LEU A 28 -2.25 21.55 -10.94
N HIS A 29 -1.11 21.62 -10.24
CA HIS A 29 -0.84 22.68 -9.28
C HIS A 29 -0.73 24.06 -9.96
N GLU A 30 -0.04 24.15 -11.10
CA GLU A 30 0.05 25.39 -11.87
C GLU A 30 -1.33 25.87 -12.36
N LYS A 31 -2.18 24.94 -12.83
CA LYS A 31 -3.57 25.26 -13.19
C LYS A 31 -4.39 25.80 -12.01
N LEU A 32 -4.17 25.26 -10.79
CA LEU A 32 -4.83 25.73 -9.58
C LEU A 32 -4.39 27.15 -9.18
N LEU A 33 -3.11 27.47 -9.35
CA LEU A 33 -2.62 28.83 -9.10
C LEU A 33 -3.19 29.86 -10.08
N GLY A 34 -3.60 29.41 -11.28
CA GLY A 34 -4.16 30.25 -12.34
C GLY A 34 -5.68 30.44 -12.34
N GLU A 35 -6.50 29.49 -11.84
CA GLU A 35 -7.97 29.52 -12.02
C GLU A 35 -8.83 28.93 -10.88
N CYS A 36 -10.12 29.29 -10.95
CA CYS A 36 -11.26 29.22 -10.01
C CYS A 36 -11.48 27.89 -9.21
N PRO A 37 -12.09 27.93 -8.00
CA PRO A 37 -12.23 26.81 -7.05
C PRO A 37 -13.00 25.55 -7.54
N THR A 38 -13.60 25.59 -8.73
CA THR A 38 -14.45 24.52 -9.28
C THR A 38 -13.69 23.20 -9.53
N ASN A 39 -12.36 23.25 -9.70
CA ASN A 39 -11.52 22.07 -9.97
C ASN A 39 -10.89 21.41 -8.71
N LEU A 40 -11.22 21.87 -7.49
CA LEU A 40 -10.63 21.35 -6.26
C LEU A 40 -10.86 19.85 -6.06
N THR A 41 -12.01 19.33 -6.48
CA THR A 41 -12.35 17.90 -6.36
C THR A 41 -11.43 17.04 -7.22
N ALA A 42 -11.26 17.38 -8.50
CA ALA A 42 -10.37 16.66 -9.42
C ALA A 42 -8.91 16.66 -8.95
N ILE A 43 -8.46 17.76 -8.33
CA ILE A 43 -7.10 17.86 -7.77
C ILE A 43 -6.95 16.97 -6.52
N LYS A 44 -7.94 16.97 -5.62
CA LYS A 44 -7.95 16.10 -4.44
C LYS A 44 -7.88 14.63 -4.84
N GLU A 45 -8.70 14.23 -5.81
CA GLU A 45 -8.72 12.88 -6.38
C GLU A 45 -7.35 12.52 -6.97
N TYR A 46 -6.81 13.37 -7.85
CA TYR A 46 -5.51 13.12 -8.46
C TYR A 46 -4.37 13.02 -7.42
N ARG A 47 -4.39 13.87 -6.39
CA ARG A 47 -3.43 13.83 -5.28
C ARG A 47 -3.54 12.50 -4.53
N ALA A 48 -4.76 12.05 -4.23
CA ALA A 48 -5.00 10.78 -3.57
C ALA A 48 -4.52 9.59 -4.41
N SER A 49 -4.85 9.56 -5.71
CA SER A 49 -4.37 8.52 -6.63
C SER A 49 -2.85 8.50 -6.76
N SER A 50 -2.22 9.66 -6.89
CA SER A 50 -0.76 9.77 -6.97
C SER A 50 -0.08 9.32 -5.68
N GLN A 51 -0.65 9.65 -4.52
CA GLN A 51 -0.15 9.18 -3.22
C GLN A 51 -0.30 7.68 -3.08
N LEU A 52 -1.42 7.10 -3.53
CA LEU A 52 -1.63 5.65 -3.53
C LEU A 52 -0.57 4.95 -4.38
N GLU A 53 -0.33 5.42 -5.60
CA GLU A 53 0.68 4.84 -6.48
C GLU A 53 2.09 4.97 -5.90
N LEU A 54 2.44 6.11 -5.31
CA LEU A 54 3.73 6.25 -4.62
C LEU A 54 3.88 5.30 -3.42
N ARG A 55 2.81 5.11 -2.62
CA ARG A 55 2.82 4.15 -1.51
C ARG A 55 2.97 2.71 -2.01
N ARG A 56 2.29 2.35 -3.10
CA ARG A 56 2.42 1.02 -3.74
C ARG A 56 3.85 0.78 -4.21
N LEU A 57 4.43 1.75 -4.90
CA LEU A 57 5.82 1.71 -5.34
C LEU A 57 6.76 1.55 -4.14
N GLN A 58 6.60 2.34 -3.09
CA GLN A 58 7.39 2.24 -1.86
C GLN A 58 7.28 0.85 -1.19
N TYR A 59 6.06 0.31 -1.06
CA TYR A 59 5.85 -1.02 -0.52
C TYR A 59 6.56 -2.08 -1.37
N ASN A 60 6.48 -1.99 -2.70
CA ASN A 60 7.15 -2.91 -3.60
C ASN A 60 8.67 -2.86 -3.43
N LEU A 61 9.27 -1.68 -3.28
CA LEU A 61 10.70 -1.53 -2.98
C LEU A 61 11.07 -2.25 -1.67
N LEU A 62 10.35 -1.94 -0.59
CA LEU A 62 10.61 -2.53 0.73
C LEU A 62 10.45 -4.05 0.70
N ARG A 63 9.46 -4.56 -0.01
CA ARG A 63 9.26 -6.00 -0.21
C ARG A 63 10.40 -6.65 -0.98
N VAL A 64 10.98 -5.99 -1.98
CA VAL A 64 12.08 -6.54 -2.76
C VAL A 64 13.38 -6.58 -1.94
N VAL A 65 13.65 -5.54 -1.14
CA VAL A 65 14.91 -5.43 -0.38
C VAL A 65 14.86 -6.20 0.95
N TYR A 66 13.72 -6.12 1.64
CA TYR A 66 13.55 -6.63 3.01
C TYR A 66 12.40 -7.64 3.15
N GLY A 67 11.62 -7.86 2.10
CA GLY A 67 10.49 -8.77 2.16
C GLY A 67 10.90 -10.24 2.00
N PRO A 68 10.01 -11.16 2.38
CA PRO A 68 10.25 -12.59 2.21
C PRO A 68 10.51 -12.95 0.74
N THR A 69 11.61 -13.65 0.47
CA THR A 69 11.99 -14.10 -0.89
C THR A 69 11.06 -15.20 -1.41
N THR A 70 10.39 -15.89 -0.50
CA THR A 70 9.33 -16.85 -0.80
C THR A 70 8.07 -16.40 -0.09
N SER A 71 6.91 -16.61 -0.72
CA SER A 71 5.61 -16.38 -0.08
C SER A 71 5.37 -17.48 0.96
N SER A 72 6.09 -17.41 2.09
CA SER A 72 5.82 -18.25 3.25
C SER A 72 4.70 -17.59 4.05
N PHE A 73 3.52 -18.20 4.05
CA PHE A 73 2.50 -17.83 5.01
C PHE A 73 3.02 -18.19 6.40
N VAL A 74 3.02 -17.21 7.31
CA VAL A 74 3.30 -17.47 8.72
C VAL A 74 2.10 -18.26 9.26
N PRO A 75 2.27 -19.50 9.72
CA PRO A 75 1.17 -20.26 10.29
C PRO A 75 0.60 -19.51 11.49
N ILE A 76 -0.71 -19.34 11.53
CA ILE A 76 -1.39 -18.61 12.59
C ILE A 76 -2.02 -19.60 13.55
N ARG A 77 -1.96 -19.32 14.85
CA ARG A 77 -2.68 -20.12 15.84
C ARG A 77 -4.16 -19.76 15.79
N SER A 78 -5.01 -20.78 15.86
CA SER A 78 -6.44 -20.60 16.10
C SER A 78 -6.65 -19.82 17.39
N GLU A 79 -7.76 -19.09 17.48
CA GLU A 79 -8.15 -18.30 18.66
C GLU A 79 -8.16 -19.15 19.95
N ASP A 80 -8.67 -20.38 19.87
CA ASP A 80 -8.70 -21.35 20.96
C ASP A 80 -7.31 -21.91 21.37
N ASN A 81 -6.23 -21.49 20.71
CA ASN A 81 -4.85 -21.99 20.87
C ASN A 81 -4.64 -23.50 20.62
N THR A 82 -5.65 -24.21 20.14
CA THR A 82 -5.64 -25.68 19.98
C THR A 82 -4.98 -26.16 18.68
N ALA A 83 -4.97 -25.34 17.62
CA ALA A 83 -4.48 -25.72 16.30
C ALA A 83 -3.63 -24.63 15.63
N VAL A 84 -2.69 -25.04 14.78
CA VAL A 84 -1.90 -24.16 13.92
C VAL A 84 -2.45 -24.23 12.50
N ILE A 85 -2.99 -23.11 12.02
CA ILE A 85 -3.58 -22.94 10.70
C ILE A 85 -2.47 -22.64 9.69
N LYS A 86 -2.33 -23.50 8.68
CA LYS A 86 -1.31 -23.38 7.61
C LYS A 86 -1.89 -23.08 6.23
N GLU A 87 -3.19 -23.29 6.06
CA GLU A 87 -3.90 -23.13 4.78
C GLU A 87 -4.29 -21.66 4.58
N SER A 88 -4.01 -21.11 3.39
CA SER A 88 -4.18 -19.68 3.10
C SER A 88 -5.62 -19.18 3.24
N GLU A 89 -6.59 -19.97 2.77
CA GLU A 89 -8.02 -19.61 2.88
C GLU A 89 -8.49 -19.56 4.34
N LYS A 90 -8.03 -20.52 5.15
CA LYS A 90 -8.34 -20.57 6.58
C LYS A 90 -7.65 -19.43 7.35
N ILE A 91 -6.43 -19.07 6.96
CA ILE A 91 -5.72 -17.91 7.50
C ILE A 91 -6.50 -16.62 7.22
N LEU A 92 -6.95 -16.41 5.98
CA LEU A 92 -7.74 -15.23 5.61
C LEU A 92 -9.07 -15.16 6.38
N LYS A 93 -9.75 -16.31 6.52
CA LYS A 93 -10.99 -16.40 7.30
C LYS A 93 -10.77 -16.05 8.77
N CYS A 94 -9.69 -16.57 9.38
CA CYS A 94 -9.33 -16.26 10.77
C CYS A 94 -9.05 -14.76 10.96
N TRP A 95 -8.34 -14.12 10.02
CA TRP A 95 -8.17 -12.66 10.04
C TRP A 95 -9.49 -11.91 9.90
N GLN A 96 -10.38 -12.37 9.02
CA GLN A 96 -11.70 -11.76 8.85
C GLN A 96 -12.49 -11.80 10.15
N GLU A 97 -12.61 -12.97 10.78
CA GLU A 97 -13.31 -13.15 12.06
C GLU A 97 -12.73 -12.25 13.16
N HIS A 98 -11.40 -12.24 13.32
CA HIS A 98 -10.73 -11.42 14.33
C HIS A 98 -10.96 -9.92 14.13
N PHE A 99 -10.84 -9.43 12.89
CA PHE A 99 -11.06 -8.01 12.61
C PHE A 99 -12.54 -7.62 12.71
N THR A 100 -13.45 -8.49 12.31
CA THR A 100 -14.90 -8.28 12.50
C THR A 100 -15.20 -8.10 13.99
N ASP A 101 -14.74 -9.00 14.86
CA ASP A 101 -14.92 -8.83 16.31
C ASP A 101 -14.28 -7.54 16.84
N LEU A 102 -13.05 -7.22 16.42
CA LEU A 102 -12.35 -6.02 16.85
C LEU A 102 -13.06 -4.72 16.45
N PHE A 103 -13.65 -4.67 15.25
CA PHE A 103 -14.31 -3.47 14.72
C PHE A 103 -15.79 -3.36 15.08
N ASP A 104 -16.47 -4.49 15.27
CA ASP A 104 -17.90 -4.53 15.62
C ASP A 104 -18.13 -4.46 17.14
N ASN A 105 -17.07 -4.36 17.95
CA ASN A 105 -17.19 -4.21 19.39
C ASN A 105 -17.79 -2.83 19.75
N PRO A 106 -19.01 -2.75 20.33
CA PRO A 106 -19.64 -1.48 20.66
C PRO A 106 -18.78 -0.74 21.68
N SER A 107 -18.40 0.50 21.34
CA SER A 107 -17.61 1.31 22.25
C SER A 107 -18.46 1.68 23.47
N SER A 108 -17.86 1.72 24.66
CA SER A 108 -18.52 2.24 25.88
C SER A 108 -18.96 3.71 25.75
N VAL A 109 -18.56 4.40 24.67
CA VAL A 109 -18.88 5.81 24.42
C VAL A 109 -20.26 5.96 23.75
N ASP A 110 -20.78 4.90 23.13
CA ASP A 110 -22.08 4.93 22.43
C ASP A 110 -23.30 4.63 23.33
N GLN A 111 -23.11 4.55 24.65
CA GLN A 111 -24.19 4.30 25.63
C GLN A 111 -24.84 5.59 26.20
N ALA A 112 -24.71 6.74 25.52
CA ALA A 112 -25.29 8.01 25.95
C ALA A 112 -26.51 8.43 25.10
#